data_AF-A0A2G2FTY5-F1
#
_entry.id   AF-A0A2G2FTY5-F1
#
_cell.length_a   1.000
_cell.length_b   1.000
_cell.length_c   1.000
_cell.angle_alpha   90.00
_cell.angle_beta   90.00
_cell.angle_gamma   90.00
#
_symmetry.space_group_name_H-M   'P 1'
#
loop_
_entity.id
_entity.type
_entity.pdbx_description
1 polymer ?
#
loop_
_entity_poly.entity_id
_entity_poly.type
_entity_poly.pdbx_seq_one_letter_code
_entity_poly.pdbx_strand_id
1 'polypeptide(L)'
;MHTLVYIRRNKVFDKVVLDYAQKNLPTTKLSTISEYFNGDHRIDMNLSKWDYCSETQAFVDENLDLSKIIFRDRVLRNMPFKNCRVLIRRAAGNLLEIFDKNSFDTLVTYPVDNYIMDIMIQLAKKKDIPCYGICSFFMPGYKRLTVYGEHSPHRIPEKSEVDHVLDKLRNNFRSHMAPSRSKALKAAIIRYIRYKARYPIFYLFIAKILGRKEYDFLATPYNTTVRKFMNFFVERYFTPMSKVDFTKKSILIPLHYFPEATIEYWSGCSGQIEFEDMLRCKIDELSARYDQIILKDHPATVFDNSSSFYKELKKNKKVILIDPFVATTTLLEHIDVVGCWTGTVGIEALVNGKSAELFTEEQYYRQAMKLHPEIIQQDGPLISISDPYVFIEEILKGSIKFEG
;
A
#
# COMPACT_ATOMS: atom_id res chain seq x y z
N MET A 1 -12.56 14.16 -24.35
CA MET A 1 -12.06 12.92 -23.74
C MET A 1 -13.15 12.30 -22.87
N HIS A 2 -13.52 11.05 -23.13
CA HIS A 2 -14.42 10.25 -22.31
C HIS A 2 -13.62 9.51 -21.24
N THR A 3 -13.74 9.97 -20.00
CA THR A 3 -13.01 9.44 -18.83
C THR A 3 -13.89 8.48 -18.05
N LEU A 4 -13.38 7.27 -17.82
CA LEU A 4 -13.96 6.30 -16.90
C LEU A 4 -13.33 6.45 -15.51
N VAL A 5 -14.15 6.55 -14.46
CA VAL A 5 -13.67 6.70 -13.08
C VAL A 5 -14.16 5.54 -12.21
N TYR A 6 -13.24 4.80 -11.60
CA TYR A 6 -13.59 3.75 -10.65
C TYR A 6 -13.94 4.35 -9.27
N ILE A 7 -15.15 4.04 -8.79
CA ILE A 7 -15.67 4.54 -7.51
C ILE A 7 -16.08 3.38 -6.58
N ARG A 8 -15.98 3.61 -5.27
CA ARG A 8 -16.35 2.66 -4.21
C ARG A 8 -17.63 3.14 -3.52
N ARG A 9 -17.94 2.61 -2.34
CA ARG A 9 -19.09 3.05 -1.51
C ARG A 9 -18.79 4.26 -0.62
N ASN A 10 -17.62 4.88 -0.78
CA ASN A 10 -17.13 5.90 0.14
C ASN A 10 -16.92 7.22 -0.58
N LYS A 11 -17.92 8.10 -0.44
CA LYS A 11 -17.94 9.43 -1.08
C LYS A 11 -16.68 10.26 -0.85
N VAL A 12 -16.02 10.12 0.30
CA VAL A 12 -14.78 10.87 0.60
C VAL A 12 -13.63 10.39 -0.28
N PHE A 13 -13.50 9.06 -0.45
CA PHE A 13 -12.51 8.51 -1.37
C PHE A 13 -12.91 8.75 -2.83
N ASP A 14 -14.20 8.63 -3.16
CA ASP A 14 -14.69 8.83 -4.53
C ASP A 14 -14.41 10.26 -5.02
N LYS A 15 -14.58 11.25 -4.13
CA LYS A 15 -14.27 12.65 -4.44
C LYS A 15 -12.83 12.84 -4.94
N VAL A 16 -11.85 12.12 -4.40
CA VAL A 16 -10.44 12.28 -4.80
C VAL A 16 -10.22 11.91 -6.27
N VAL A 17 -10.77 10.78 -6.71
CA VAL A 17 -10.62 10.30 -8.10
C VAL A 17 -11.50 11.09 -9.07
N LEU A 18 -12.69 11.51 -8.64
CA LEU A 18 -13.59 12.35 -9.43
C LEU A 18 -13.01 13.75 -9.64
N ASP A 19 -12.53 14.40 -8.58
CA ASP A 19 -11.90 15.72 -8.66
C ASP A 19 -10.67 15.69 -9.57
N TYR A 20 -9.85 14.65 -9.47
CA TYR A 20 -8.70 14.47 -10.38
C TYR A 20 -9.14 14.37 -11.83
N ALA A 21 -10.13 13.51 -12.13
CA ALA A 21 -10.64 13.33 -13.48
C ALA A 21 -11.19 14.64 -14.08
N GLN A 22 -11.85 15.47 -13.27
CA GLN A 22 -12.46 16.71 -13.73
C GLN A 22 -11.48 17.87 -13.86
N LYS A 23 -10.52 18.00 -12.92
CA LYS A 23 -9.66 19.18 -12.82
C LYS A 23 -8.33 19.00 -13.55
N ASN A 24 -7.83 17.77 -13.65
CA ASN A 24 -6.45 17.51 -14.09
C ASN A 24 -6.37 16.80 -15.46
N LEU A 25 -7.52 16.42 -16.04
CA LEU A 25 -7.59 15.81 -17.36
C LEU A 25 -8.57 16.58 -18.25
N PRO A 26 -8.41 16.60 -19.58
CA PRO A 26 -9.31 17.28 -20.53
C PRO A 26 -10.64 16.51 -20.72
N THR A 27 -11.27 16.12 -19.62
CA THR A 27 -12.49 15.33 -19.56
C THR A 27 -13.68 16.13 -20.08
N THR A 28 -14.29 15.66 -21.16
CA THR A 28 -15.53 16.24 -21.74
C THR A 28 -16.76 15.39 -21.44
N LYS A 29 -16.56 14.10 -21.18
CA LYS A 29 -17.60 13.17 -20.74
C LYS A 29 -17.02 12.32 -19.62
N LEU A 30 -17.72 12.25 -18.49
CA LEU A 30 -17.32 11.46 -17.34
C LEU A 30 -18.33 10.33 -17.13
N SER A 31 -17.83 9.11 -17.00
CA SER A 31 -18.62 7.95 -16.59
C SER A 31 -17.95 7.26 -15.41
N THR A 32 -18.75 6.63 -14.57
CA THR A 32 -18.31 5.96 -13.36
C THR A 32 -18.52 4.47 -13.44
N ILE A 33 -17.63 3.70 -12.84
CA ILE A 33 -17.72 2.23 -12.75
C ILE A 33 -17.55 1.78 -11.30
N SER A 34 -18.37 0.83 -10.87
CA SER A 34 -18.29 0.27 -9.52
C SER A 34 -18.76 -1.19 -9.47
N GLU A 35 -18.33 -1.94 -8.46
CA GLU A 35 -18.97 -3.22 -8.09
C GLU A 35 -20.39 -3.02 -7.51
N TYR A 36 -20.71 -1.80 -7.11
CA TYR A 36 -21.95 -1.45 -6.43
C TYR A 36 -22.90 -0.63 -7.33
N PHE A 37 -24.13 -0.42 -6.87
CA PHE A 37 -25.20 0.26 -7.60
C PHE A 37 -25.06 1.79 -7.65
N ASN A 38 -23.85 2.33 -7.50
CA ASN A 38 -23.61 3.77 -7.43
C ASN A 38 -22.80 4.32 -8.61
N GLY A 39 -22.43 3.49 -9.59
CA GLY A 39 -21.79 3.93 -10.83
C GLY A 39 -22.70 3.80 -12.04
N ASP A 40 -22.34 4.50 -13.13
CA ASP A 40 -23.02 4.42 -14.43
C ASP A 40 -22.88 3.02 -15.05
N HIS A 41 -21.73 2.38 -14.80
CA HIS A 41 -21.44 1.00 -15.15
C HIS A 41 -21.25 0.15 -13.89
N ARG A 42 -21.72 -1.09 -13.94
CA ARG A 42 -21.65 -2.02 -12.79
C ARG A 42 -20.86 -3.28 -13.14
N ILE A 43 -19.88 -3.60 -12.31
CA ILE A 43 -19.17 -4.88 -12.30
C ILE A 43 -20.00 -5.85 -11.44
N ASP A 44 -20.96 -6.56 -12.04
CA ASP A 44 -21.83 -7.45 -11.28
C ASP A 44 -21.16 -8.80 -10.99
N MET A 45 -20.59 -8.90 -9.79
CA MET A 45 -19.92 -10.11 -9.29
C MET A 45 -20.88 -11.29 -9.04
N ASN A 46 -22.20 -11.08 -9.10
CA ASN A 46 -23.20 -12.14 -8.93
C ASN A 46 -23.74 -12.68 -10.27
N LEU A 47 -23.38 -12.04 -11.39
CA LEU A 47 -23.86 -12.44 -12.71
C LEU A 47 -23.16 -13.71 -13.19
N SER A 48 -23.91 -14.82 -13.26
CA SER A 48 -23.38 -16.16 -13.56
C SER A 48 -23.15 -16.41 -15.05
N LYS A 49 -23.55 -15.51 -15.96
CA LYS A 49 -23.38 -15.69 -17.41
C LYS A 49 -21.90 -15.88 -17.81
N TRP A 50 -20.98 -15.39 -16.98
CA TRP A 50 -19.54 -15.47 -17.19
C TRP A 50 -18.90 -16.76 -16.62
N ASP A 51 -19.65 -17.56 -15.85
CA ASP A 51 -19.12 -18.72 -15.12
C ASP A 51 -18.62 -19.84 -16.04
N TYR A 52 -19.08 -19.87 -17.29
CA TYR A 52 -18.72 -20.86 -18.30
C TYR A 52 -18.59 -20.26 -19.71
N CYS A 53 -18.42 -18.94 -19.81
CA CYS A 53 -18.24 -18.24 -21.08
C CYS A 53 -16.84 -18.55 -21.66
N SER A 54 -16.80 -19.18 -22.83
CA SER A 54 -15.59 -19.58 -23.55
C SER A 54 -14.71 -18.38 -23.89
N GLU A 55 -15.31 -17.28 -24.33
CA GLU A 55 -14.62 -16.07 -24.77
C GLU A 55 -13.93 -15.39 -23.59
N THR A 56 -14.63 -15.29 -22.46
CA THR A 56 -14.05 -14.77 -21.22
C THR A 56 -12.96 -15.68 -20.69
N GLN A 57 -13.13 -17.00 -20.77
CA GLN A 57 -12.11 -17.96 -20.34
C GLN A 57 -10.84 -17.85 -21.21
N ALA A 58 -10.99 -17.79 -22.53
CA ALA A 58 -9.88 -17.60 -23.46
C ALA A 58 -9.14 -16.29 -23.17
N PHE A 59 -9.88 -15.19 -22.97
CA PHE A 59 -9.28 -13.93 -22.56
C PHE A 59 -8.45 -14.09 -21.27
N VAL A 60 -9.04 -14.66 -20.23
CA VAL A 60 -8.35 -14.86 -18.94
C VAL A 60 -7.06 -15.68 -19.10
N ASP A 61 -7.10 -16.78 -19.84
CA ASP A 61 -5.96 -17.69 -19.99
C ASP A 61 -4.84 -17.09 -20.85
N GLU A 62 -5.19 -16.34 -21.91
CA GLU A 62 -4.22 -15.73 -22.83
C GLU A 62 -3.64 -14.41 -22.29
N ASN A 63 -4.41 -13.68 -21.48
CA ASN A 63 -4.14 -12.26 -21.22
C ASN A 63 -3.78 -11.96 -19.76
N LEU A 64 -4.11 -12.84 -18.81
CA LEU A 64 -3.92 -12.59 -17.38
C LEU A 64 -2.99 -13.61 -16.73
N ASP A 65 -2.08 -13.15 -15.87
CA ASP A 65 -1.31 -14.02 -14.99
C ASP A 65 -2.16 -14.40 -13.77
N LEU A 66 -2.93 -15.48 -13.91
CA LEU A 66 -3.83 -15.99 -12.86
C LEU A 66 -3.11 -16.24 -11.54
N SER A 67 -1.92 -16.83 -11.59
CA SER A 67 -1.14 -17.13 -10.39
C SER A 67 -0.83 -15.84 -9.65
N LYS A 68 -0.29 -14.84 -10.35
CA LYS A 68 0.05 -13.54 -9.76
C LYS A 68 -1.17 -12.81 -9.21
N ILE A 69 -2.28 -12.79 -9.93
CA ILE A 69 -3.54 -12.17 -9.46
C ILE A 69 -4.04 -12.85 -8.18
N ILE A 70 -4.11 -14.18 -8.18
CA ILE A 70 -4.62 -14.96 -7.05
C ILE A 70 -3.73 -14.76 -5.82
N PHE A 71 -2.41 -14.85 -5.98
CA PHE A 71 -1.48 -14.71 -4.87
C PHE A 71 -1.58 -13.30 -4.24
N ARG A 72 -1.59 -12.23 -5.06
CA ARG A 72 -1.58 -10.85 -4.55
C ARG A 72 -2.86 -10.47 -3.83
N ASP A 73 -4.00 -10.98 -4.28
CA ASP A 73 -5.29 -10.62 -3.71
C ASP A 73 -5.63 -11.39 -2.43
N ARG A 74 -6.00 -10.66 -1.38
CA ARG A 74 -6.30 -11.24 -0.06
C ARG A 74 -7.55 -12.12 -0.03
N VAL A 75 -8.53 -11.86 -0.89
CA VAL A 75 -9.71 -12.71 -0.99
C VAL A 75 -9.35 -13.98 -1.76
N LEU A 76 -8.70 -13.82 -2.92
CA LEU A 76 -8.41 -14.95 -3.80
C LEU A 76 -7.40 -15.93 -3.20
N ARG A 77 -6.31 -15.45 -2.57
CA ARG A 77 -5.30 -16.35 -1.98
C ARG A 77 -5.83 -17.22 -0.84
N ASN A 78 -6.90 -16.77 -0.18
CA ASN A 78 -7.53 -17.48 0.94
C ASN A 78 -8.76 -18.28 0.51
N MET A 79 -8.92 -18.55 -0.79
CA MET A 79 -10.09 -19.21 -1.37
C MET A 79 -9.67 -20.39 -2.26
N PRO A 80 -10.49 -21.46 -2.37
CA PRO A 80 -10.21 -22.55 -3.30
C PRO A 80 -10.08 -22.06 -4.74
N PHE A 81 -9.06 -22.56 -5.46
CA PHE A 81 -8.71 -22.15 -6.82
C PHE A 81 -9.90 -22.12 -7.80
N LYS A 82 -10.79 -23.12 -7.72
CA LYS A 82 -12.02 -23.17 -8.54
C LYS A 82 -12.90 -21.93 -8.36
N ASN A 83 -13.07 -21.47 -7.12
CA ASN A 83 -13.87 -20.28 -6.83
C ASN A 83 -13.14 -19.01 -7.27
N CYS A 84 -11.80 -18.96 -7.16
CA CYS A 84 -11.01 -17.86 -7.67
C CYS A 84 -11.21 -17.68 -9.19
N ARG A 85 -11.16 -18.77 -9.96
CA ARG A 85 -11.42 -18.73 -11.42
C ARG A 85 -12.82 -18.22 -11.76
N VAL A 86 -13.83 -18.55 -10.96
CA VAL A 86 -15.19 -18.03 -11.16
C VAL A 86 -15.22 -16.52 -10.93
N LEU A 87 -14.65 -16.04 -9.81
CA LEU A 87 -14.64 -14.61 -9.50
C LEU A 87 -13.85 -13.79 -10.54
N ILE A 88 -12.67 -14.28 -10.95
CA ILE A 88 -11.84 -13.64 -11.98
C ILE A 88 -12.60 -13.55 -13.30
N ARG A 89 -13.26 -14.62 -13.74
CA ARG A 89 -14.07 -14.59 -14.97
C ARG A 89 -15.25 -13.63 -14.88
N ARG A 90 -15.94 -13.57 -13.74
CA ARG A 90 -17.02 -12.60 -13.57
C ARG A 90 -16.52 -11.17 -13.66
N ALA A 91 -15.40 -10.85 -13.01
CA ALA A 91 -14.77 -9.54 -13.12
C ALA A 91 -14.36 -9.23 -14.56
N ALA A 92 -13.61 -10.14 -15.19
CA ALA A 92 -13.12 -9.98 -16.56
C ALA A 92 -14.26 -9.86 -17.57
N GLY A 93 -15.28 -10.72 -17.51
CA GLY A 93 -16.41 -10.70 -18.43
C GLY A 93 -17.25 -9.42 -18.33
N ASN A 94 -17.54 -8.96 -17.10
CA ASN A 94 -18.22 -7.66 -16.92
C ASN A 94 -17.38 -6.51 -17.49
N LEU A 95 -16.07 -6.50 -17.21
CA LEU A 95 -15.17 -5.44 -17.69
C LEU A 95 -15.04 -5.46 -19.22
N LEU A 96 -14.86 -6.62 -19.83
CA LEU A 96 -14.83 -6.78 -21.30
C LEU A 96 -16.11 -6.21 -21.92
N GLU A 97 -17.28 -6.62 -21.41
CA GLU A 97 -18.56 -6.11 -21.92
C GLU A 97 -18.68 -4.58 -21.80
N ILE A 98 -18.21 -3.99 -20.70
CA ILE A 98 -18.24 -2.54 -20.50
C ILE A 98 -17.29 -1.83 -21.46
N PHE A 99 -16.05 -2.30 -21.60
CA PHE A 99 -15.03 -1.69 -22.48
C PHE A 99 -15.29 -1.96 -23.98
N ASP A 100 -16.08 -2.98 -24.34
CA ASP A 100 -16.43 -3.26 -25.74
C ASP A 100 -17.65 -2.46 -26.18
N LYS A 101 -18.60 -2.19 -25.26
CA LYS A 101 -19.79 -1.38 -25.56
C LYS A 101 -19.55 0.12 -25.48
N ASN A 102 -18.43 0.56 -24.91
CA ASN A 102 -18.13 1.96 -24.68
C ASN A 102 -16.69 2.26 -25.07
N SER A 103 -16.47 3.38 -25.76
CA SER A 103 -15.13 3.90 -26.03
C SER A 103 -14.70 4.81 -24.88
N PHE A 104 -13.68 4.41 -24.12
CA PHE A 104 -13.06 5.25 -23.10
C PHE A 104 -11.69 5.69 -23.55
N ASP A 105 -11.37 6.97 -23.36
CA ASP A 105 -10.07 7.53 -23.70
C ASP A 105 -9.10 7.45 -22.51
N THR A 106 -9.60 7.44 -21.27
CA THR A 106 -8.77 7.35 -20.05
C THR A 106 -9.50 6.62 -18.92
N LEU A 107 -8.71 6.03 -18.01
CA LEU A 107 -9.18 5.40 -16.78
C LEU A 107 -8.55 6.09 -15.56
N VAL A 108 -9.40 6.54 -14.63
CA VAL A 108 -8.98 7.10 -13.34
C VAL A 108 -9.42 6.17 -12.21
N THR A 109 -8.52 5.85 -11.30
CA THR A 109 -8.76 4.87 -10.24
C THR A 109 -7.96 5.19 -8.97
N TYR A 110 -8.13 4.39 -7.92
CA TYR A 110 -7.15 4.28 -6.83
C TYR A 110 -5.98 3.40 -7.30
N PRO A 111 -4.81 3.43 -6.63
CA PRO A 111 -3.82 2.38 -6.86
C PRO A 111 -4.42 1.00 -6.61
N VAL A 112 -3.94 0.02 -7.35
CA VAL A 112 -4.44 -1.35 -7.29
C VAL A 112 -4.27 -1.91 -5.89
N ASP A 113 -5.38 -2.30 -5.27
CA ASP A 113 -5.44 -2.93 -3.94
C ASP A 113 -6.32 -4.19 -3.89
N ASN A 114 -6.87 -4.60 -5.04
CA ASN A 114 -7.68 -5.80 -5.20
C ASN A 114 -7.65 -6.31 -6.65
N TYR A 115 -8.03 -7.58 -6.85
CA TYR A 115 -7.96 -8.26 -8.14
C TYR A 115 -8.87 -7.64 -9.22
N ILE A 116 -10.01 -7.05 -8.86
CA ILE A 116 -10.94 -6.46 -9.83
C ILE A 116 -10.30 -5.23 -10.46
N MET A 117 -9.67 -4.39 -9.63
CA MET A 117 -8.90 -3.24 -10.11
C MET A 117 -7.68 -3.69 -10.92
N ASP A 118 -6.99 -4.76 -10.51
CA ASP A 118 -5.84 -5.29 -11.25
C ASP A 118 -6.26 -5.72 -12.68
N ILE A 119 -7.34 -6.50 -12.79
CA ILE A 119 -7.89 -6.93 -14.09
C ILE A 119 -8.33 -5.74 -14.94
N MET A 120 -9.02 -4.76 -14.34
CA MET A 120 -9.47 -3.56 -15.04
C MET A 120 -8.29 -2.76 -15.62
N ILE A 121 -7.21 -2.62 -14.87
CA ILE A 121 -6.01 -1.90 -15.32
C ILE A 121 -5.28 -2.68 -16.42
N GLN A 122 -5.17 -4.01 -16.29
CA GLN A 122 -4.57 -4.85 -17.33
C GLN A 122 -5.38 -4.78 -18.65
N LEU A 123 -6.71 -4.78 -18.56
CA LEU A 123 -7.59 -4.63 -19.71
C LEU A 123 -7.46 -3.25 -20.37
N ALA A 124 -7.46 -2.17 -19.57
CA ALA A 124 -7.28 -0.82 -20.08
C ALA A 124 -5.95 -0.66 -20.82
N LYS A 125 -4.85 -1.18 -20.25
CA LYS A 125 -3.53 -1.19 -20.90
C LYS A 125 -3.52 -1.95 -22.23
N LYS A 126 -4.22 -3.08 -22.35
CA LYS A 126 -4.35 -3.84 -23.61
C LYS A 126 -5.13 -3.10 -24.69
N LYS A 127 -5.98 -2.15 -24.30
CA LYS A 127 -6.73 -1.28 -25.21
C LYS A 127 -6.06 0.09 -25.39
N ASP A 128 -4.79 0.22 -24.98
CA ASP A 128 -4.02 1.47 -25.02
C ASP A 128 -4.70 2.65 -24.31
N ILE A 129 -5.49 2.38 -23.28
CA ILE A 129 -6.16 3.38 -22.46
C ILE A 129 -5.21 3.80 -21.32
N PRO A 130 -4.79 5.08 -21.24
CA PRO A 130 -3.98 5.58 -20.14
C PRO A 130 -4.70 5.47 -18.79
N CYS A 131 -3.96 5.02 -17.78
CA CYS A 131 -4.47 4.76 -16.44
C CYS A 131 -3.81 5.69 -15.41
N TYR A 132 -4.62 6.36 -14.60
CA TYR A 132 -4.18 7.24 -13.52
C TYR A 132 -4.68 6.73 -12.17
N GLY A 133 -3.75 6.29 -11.31
CA GLY A 133 -4.07 5.92 -9.94
C GLY A 133 -3.76 7.06 -8.97
N ILE A 134 -4.66 7.41 -8.06
CA ILE A 134 -4.48 8.53 -7.12
C ILE A 134 -4.55 8.03 -5.68
N CYS A 135 -3.50 8.29 -4.90
CA CYS A 135 -3.50 7.98 -3.47
C CYS A 135 -2.92 9.10 -2.61
N SER A 136 -3.09 8.93 -1.30
CA SER A 136 -2.40 9.76 -0.32
C SER A 136 -0.89 9.69 -0.51
N PHE A 137 -0.25 10.82 -0.29
CA PHE A 137 1.21 10.94 -0.26
C PHE A 137 1.67 11.17 1.17
N PHE A 138 2.95 10.89 1.47
CA PHE A 138 3.46 11.05 2.83
C PHE A 138 3.49 12.51 3.28
N MET A 139 3.70 13.42 2.33
CA MET A 139 3.70 14.87 2.57
C MET A 139 2.26 15.40 2.52
N PRO A 140 1.77 16.07 3.59
CA PRO A 140 0.45 16.72 3.59
C PRO A 140 0.32 17.76 2.47
N GLY A 141 -0.88 17.87 1.89
CA GLY A 141 -1.16 18.78 0.76
C GLY A 141 -0.81 18.21 -0.61
N TYR A 142 -0.35 16.95 -0.66
CA TYR A 142 -0.01 16.27 -1.90
C TYR A 142 -0.76 14.95 -2.03
N LYS A 143 -1.00 14.56 -3.27
CA LYS A 143 -1.40 13.21 -3.67
C LYS A 143 -0.36 12.64 -4.62
N ARG A 144 -0.21 11.33 -4.62
CA ARG A 144 0.69 10.62 -5.52
C ARG A 144 -0.08 10.10 -6.72
N LEU A 145 0.51 10.20 -7.90
CA LEU A 145 0.03 9.52 -9.09
C LEU A 145 0.79 8.20 -9.26
N THR A 146 0.08 7.08 -9.10
CA THR A 146 0.64 5.74 -9.22
C THR A 146 -0.45 4.69 -9.31
N VAL A 147 -0.26 3.68 -10.16
CA VAL A 147 -1.20 2.56 -10.29
C VAL A 147 -0.72 1.34 -9.48
N TYR A 148 0.56 1.02 -9.57
CA TYR A 148 1.25 -0.10 -8.90
C TYR A 148 2.45 0.35 -8.06
N GLY A 149 2.46 1.59 -7.57
CA GLY A 149 3.56 2.11 -6.75
C GLY A 149 4.80 2.55 -7.53
N GLU A 150 4.71 2.62 -8.87
CA GLU A 150 5.75 3.13 -9.75
C GLU A 150 5.98 4.65 -9.59
N HIS A 151 7.15 5.09 -10.03
CA HIS A 151 7.50 6.49 -10.21
C HIS A 151 6.97 7.02 -11.54
N SER A 152 6.04 7.98 -11.47
CA SER A 152 5.33 8.50 -12.64
C SER A 152 5.53 10.02 -12.75
N PRO A 153 6.69 10.50 -13.23
CA PRO A 153 6.98 11.92 -13.37
C PRO A 153 6.03 12.54 -14.40
N HIS A 154 5.28 13.58 -14.01
CA HIS A 154 4.25 14.21 -14.84
C HIS A 154 4.19 15.74 -14.71
N ARG A 155 5.09 16.32 -13.91
CA ARG A 155 5.21 17.77 -13.75
C ARG A 155 6.63 18.15 -13.34
N ILE A 156 6.90 19.44 -13.33
CA ILE A 156 8.12 20.04 -12.77
C ILE A 156 7.71 20.80 -11.50
N PRO A 157 8.21 20.41 -10.31
CA PRO A 157 7.94 21.16 -9.09
C PRO A 157 8.68 22.50 -9.09
N GLU A 158 8.08 23.51 -8.44
CA GLU A 158 8.74 24.79 -8.23
C GLU A 158 9.85 24.66 -7.18
N LYS A 159 10.91 25.47 -7.30
CA LYS A 159 12.02 25.44 -6.33
C LYS A 159 11.55 25.65 -4.88
N SER A 160 10.65 26.60 -4.65
CA SER A 160 10.06 26.88 -3.33
C SER A 160 9.31 25.68 -2.75
N GLU A 161 8.74 24.84 -3.62
CA GLU A 161 8.05 23.61 -3.24
C GLU A 161 9.02 22.55 -2.72
N VAL A 162 10.14 22.35 -3.44
CA VAL A 162 11.21 21.42 -3.06
C VAL A 162 11.80 21.85 -1.72
N ASP A 163 12.13 23.13 -1.59
CA ASP A 163 12.67 23.72 -0.35
C ASP A 163 11.75 23.49 0.84
N HIS A 164 10.43 23.69 0.66
CA HIS A 164 9.43 23.46 1.70
C HIS A 164 9.36 21.99 2.15
N VAL A 165 9.42 21.05 1.21
CA VAL A 165 9.37 19.62 1.51
C VAL A 165 10.64 19.16 2.22
N LEU A 166 11.80 19.64 1.79
CA LEU A 166 13.08 19.38 2.45
C LEU A 166 13.12 19.91 3.88
N ASP A 167 12.70 21.16 4.08
CA ASP A 167 12.64 21.77 5.42
C ASP A 167 11.78 20.92 6.36
N LYS A 168 10.59 20.50 5.91
CA LYS A 168 9.72 19.61 6.68
C LYS A 168 10.33 18.25 6.98
N LEU A 169 11.07 17.66 6.04
CA LEU A 169 11.71 16.35 6.22
C LEU A 169 12.90 16.38 7.19
N ARG A 170 13.61 17.53 7.25
CA ARG A 170 14.73 17.74 8.17
C ARG A 170 14.27 18.17 9.57
N ASN A 171 13.21 18.97 9.65
CA ASN A 171 12.78 19.60 10.90
C ASN A 171 11.51 18.96 11.47
N ASN A 172 11.69 17.91 12.29
CA ASN A 172 10.60 17.27 13.05
C ASN A 172 9.47 16.71 12.17
N PHE A 173 9.82 16.05 11.06
CA PHE A 173 8.84 15.36 10.24
C PHE A 173 8.04 14.35 11.07
N ARG A 174 6.75 14.61 11.19
CA ARG A 174 5.79 13.64 11.70
C ARG A 174 4.79 13.38 10.59
N SER A 175 4.81 12.16 10.06
CA SER A 175 3.78 11.70 9.15
C SER A 175 2.41 11.97 9.77
N HIS A 176 1.55 12.67 9.03
CA HIS A 176 0.17 12.95 9.44
C HIS A 176 -0.65 11.65 9.63
N MET A 177 -0.12 10.52 9.16
CA MET A 177 -0.67 9.18 9.33
C MET A 177 -0.31 8.53 10.69
N ALA A 178 0.57 9.14 11.51
CA ALA A 178 1.03 8.61 12.78
C ALA A 178 0.25 9.17 14.00
N PRO A 179 -0.78 8.46 14.51
CA PRO A 179 -1.57 8.91 15.66
C PRO A 179 -0.77 8.96 16.97
N SER A 180 -1.30 9.69 17.96
CA SER A 180 -0.87 9.58 19.36
C SER A 180 -1.35 8.25 19.98
N ARG A 181 -0.76 7.84 21.11
CA ARG A 181 -1.15 6.61 21.83
C ARG A 181 -2.64 6.52 22.13
N SER A 182 -3.21 7.57 22.70
CA SER A 182 -4.65 7.63 23.02
C SER A 182 -5.53 7.54 21.77
N LYS A 183 -5.14 8.22 20.67
CA LYS A 183 -5.86 8.16 19.39
C LYS A 183 -5.75 6.77 18.75
N ALA A 184 -4.58 6.13 18.80
CA ALA A 184 -4.35 4.79 18.30
C ALA A 184 -5.20 3.76 19.04
N LEU A 185 -5.22 3.81 20.38
CA LEU A 185 -6.04 2.91 21.20
C LEU A 185 -7.53 3.10 20.93
N LYS A 186 -8.01 4.36 20.89
CA LYS A 186 -9.40 4.67 20.55
C LYS A 186 -9.78 4.12 19.17
N ALA A 187 -8.91 4.32 18.17
CA ALA A 187 -9.12 3.79 16.83
C ALA A 187 -9.16 2.25 16.82
N ALA A 188 -8.26 1.59 17.56
CA ALA A 188 -8.20 0.14 17.69
C ALA A 188 -9.48 -0.44 18.32
N ILE A 189 -10.03 0.19 19.37
CA ILE A 189 -11.31 -0.21 19.98
C ILE A 189 -12.46 -0.06 18.98
N ILE A 190 -12.52 1.06 18.27
CA ILE A 190 -13.55 1.28 17.23
C ILE A 190 -13.45 0.22 16.12
N ARG A 191 -12.23 -0.10 15.65
CA ARG A 191 -12.00 -1.16 14.65
C ARG A 191 -12.41 -2.53 15.17
N TYR A 192 -12.09 -2.86 16.43
CA TYR A 192 -12.48 -4.11 17.08
C TYR A 192 -14.00 -4.29 17.08
N ILE A 193 -14.75 -3.31 17.61
CA ILE A 193 -16.22 -3.35 17.68
C ILE A 193 -16.83 -3.40 16.28
N ARG A 194 -16.34 -2.53 15.37
CA ARG A 194 -16.83 -2.49 13.99
C ARG A 194 -16.61 -3.82 13.27
N TYR A 195 -15.48 -4.48 13.48
CA TYR A 195 -15.23 -5.79 12.90
C TYR A 195 -16.17 -6.85 13.47
N LYS A 196 -16.39 -6.88 14.80
CA LYS A 196 -17.34 -7.82 15.43
C LYS A 196 -18.77 -7.64 14.96
N ALA A 197 -19.17 -6.43 14.59
CA ALA A 197 -20.47 -6.17 13.95
C ALA A 197 -20.46 -6.51 12.44
N ARG A 198 -19.42 -6.12 11.70
CA ARG A 198 -19.33 -6.35 10.25
C ARG A 198 -19.19 -7.81 9.89
N TYR A 199 -18.43 -8.61 10.64
CA TYR A 199 -18.20 -10.02 10.32
C TYR A 199 -19.51 -10.83 10.17
N PRO A 200 -20.44 -10.84 11.16
CA PRO A 200 -21.70 -11.57 11.01
C PRO A 200 -22.59 -10.99 9.91
N ILE A 201 -22.63 -9.66 9.74
CA ILE A 201 -23.51 -9.02 8.76
C ILE A 201 -22.98 -9.20 7.33
N PHE A 202 -21.73 -8.82 7.08
CA PHE A 202 -21.16 -8.74 5.73
C PHE A 202 -20.69 -10.11 5.25
N TYR A 203 -19.99 -10.86 6.10
CA TYR A 203 -19.45 -12.14 5.67
C TYR A 203 -20.45 -13.29 5.86
N LEU A 204 -20.97 -13.49 7.08
CA LEU A 204 -21.87 -14.62 7.33
C LEU A 204 -23.23 -14.44 6.67
N PHE A 205 -23.89 -13.30 6.89
CA PHE A 205 -25.22 -13.09 6.32
C PHE A 205 -25.17 -12.70 4.83
N ILE A 206 -24.52 -11.59 4.49
CA ILE A 206 -24.54 -11.10 3.10
C ILE A 206 -23.75 -12.04 2.15
N ALA A 207 -22.50 -12.38 2.46
CA ALA A 207 -21.70 -13.18 1.53
C ALA A 207 -22.04 -14.68 1.52
N LYS A 208 -22.27 -15.30 2.68
CA LYS A 208 -22.54 -16.74 2.77
C LYS A 208 -24.02 -17.10 2.62
N ILE A 209 -24.94 -16.37 3.25
CA ILE A 209 -26.38 -16.68 3.18
C ILE A 209 -27.02 -16.07 1.92
N LEU A 210 -26.86 -14.77 1.69
CA LEU A 210 -27.43 -14.11 0.49
C LEU A 210 -26.61 -14.34 -0.79
N GLY A 211 -25.47 -15.02 -0.68
CA GLY A 211 -24.63 -15.40 -1.81
C GLY A 211 -23.91 -14.24 -2.51
N ARG A 212 -23.94 -13.03 -1.93
CA ARG A 212 -23.37 -11.81 -2.54
C ARG A 212 -21.84 -11.87 -2.63
N LYS A 213 -21.30 -11.55 -3.81
CA LYS A 213 -19.88 -11.73 -4.16
C LYS A 213 -19.07 -10.44 -4.34
N GLU A 214 -19.63 -9.28 -4.00
CA GLU A 214 -18.88 -8.02 -4.03
C GLU A 214 -17.68 -8.07 -3.07
N TYR A 215 -16.58 -7.42 -3.46
CA TYR A 215 -15.29 -7.58 -2.81
C TYR A 215 -15.31 -7.29 -1.30
N ASP A 216 -15.88 -6.17 -0.86
CA ASP A 216 -15.94 -5.78 0.57
C ASP A 216 -16.57 -6.86 1.46
N PHE A 217 -17.56 -7.60 0.97
CA PHE A 217 -18.23 -8.65 1.74
C PHE A 217 -17.31 -9.87 1.90
N LEU A 218 -16.63 -10.26 0.82
CA LEU A 218 -15.69 -11.39 0.81
C LEU A 218 -14.38 -11.05 1.54
N ALA A 219 -13.93 -9.80 1.49
CA ALA A 219 -12.71 -9.31 2.12
C ALA A 219 -12.85 -9.12 3.63
N THR A 220 -14.07 -9.07 4.16
CA THR A 220 -14.34 -8.80 5.58
C THR A 220 -13.51 -9.66 6.55
N PRO A 221 -13.38 -11.00 6.38
CA PRO A 221 -12.55 -11.85 7.25
C PRO A 221 -11.05 -11.55 7.21
N TYR A 222 -10.59 -10.86 6.17
CA TYR A 222 -9.18 -10.58 5.88
C TYR A 222 -8.81 -9.11 6.13
N ASN A 223 -9.78 -8.29 6.55
CA ASN A 223 -9.53 -6.91 6.93
C ASN A 223 -8.61 -6.83 8.15
N THR A 224 -7.70 -5.85 8.11
CA THR A 224 -6.81 -5.55 9.23
C THR A 224 -7.61 -4.93 10.37
N THR A 225 -7.51 -5.56 11.55
CA THR A 225 -8.25 -5.16 12.74
C THR A 225 -7.67 -5.87 13.96
N VAL A 226 -8.01 -5.38 15.15
CA VAL A 226 -7.77 -6.10 16.39
C VAL A 226 -8.64 -7.37 16.39
N ARG A 227 -8.02 -8.55 16.36
CA ARG A 227 -8.77 -9.83 16.35
C ARG A 227 -9.03 -10.40 17.74
N LYS A 228 -8.05 -10.23 18.63
CA LYS A 228 -8.02 -10.82 19.98
C LYS A 228 -7.89 -9.71 21.01
N PHE A 229 -8.62 -9.84 22.13
CA PHE A 229 -8.54 -8.90 23.25
C PHE A 229 -7.10 -8.75 23.79
N MET A 230 -6.32 -9.83 23.78
CA MET A 230 -4.90 -9.80 24.19
C MET A 230 -4.03 -8.85 23.38
N ASN A 231 -4.46 -8.44 22.17
CA ASN A 231 -3.71 -7.51 21.36
C ASN A 231 -3.70 -6.08 21.94
N PHE A 232 -4.64 -5.73 22.83
CA PHE A 232 -4.60 -4.44 23.53
C PHE A 232 -3.44 -4.33 24.53
N PHE A 233 -2.78 -5.45 24.86
CA PHE A 233 -1.66 -5.51 25.80
C PHE A 233 -0.31 -5.78 25.12
N VAL A 234 -0.21 -5.56 23.80
CA VAL A 234 1.04 -5.78 23.05
C VAL A 234 2.15 -4.81 23.45
N GLU A 235 1.81 -3.67 24.05
CA GLU A 235 2.77 -2.68 24.53
C GLU A 235 3.84 -3.27 25.46
N ARG A 236 3.52 -4.37 26.19
CA ARG A 236 4.47 -5.10 27.04
C ARG A 236 5.68 -5.71 26.31
N TYR A 237 5.61 -5.84 24.98
CA TYR A 237 6.73 -6.38 24.19
C TYR A 237 7.78 -5.34 23.87
N PHE A 238 7.41 -4.06 23.93
CA PHE A 238 8.23 -2.95 23.47
C PHE A 238 9.16 -2.42 24.57
N THR A 239 10.33 -2.01 24.13
CA THR A 239 11.40 -1.42 24.94
C THR A 239 11.28 0.10 24.83
N PRO A 240 11.27 0.83 25.96
CA PRO A 240 11.34 2.29 25.93
C PRO A 240 12.71 2.72 25.40
N MET A 241 12.76 3.87 24.72
CA MET A 241 13.98 4.39 24.09
C MET A 241 15.17 4.51 25.06
N SER A 242 14.91 4.90 26.31
CA SER A 242 15.93 5.05 27.36
C SER A 242 16.65 3.75 27.75
N LYS A 243 16.15 2.59 27.32
CA LYS A 243 16.76 1.27 27.57
C LYS A 243 17.44 0.68 26.33
N VAL A 244 17.44 1.40 25.21
CA VAL A 244 18.10 0.96 23.98
C VAL A 244 19.57 1.39 24.03
N ASP A 245 20.45 0.44 23.77
CA ASP A 245 21.89 0.69 23.66
C ASP A 245 22.23 1.08 22.22
N PHE A 246 22.33 2.39 21.99
CA PHE A 246 22.66 2.98 20.69
C PHE A 246 24.16 2.97 20.37
N THR A 247 25.02 2.47 21.25
CA THR A 247 26.46 2.31 20.96
C THR A 247 26.74 1.12 20.03
N LYS A 248 25.77 0.19 19.91
CA LYS A 248 25.86 -0.99 19.07
C LYS A 248 25.66 -0.65 17.60
N LYS A 249 26.32 -1.42 16.72
CA LYS A 249 26.07 -1.39 15.28
C LYS A 249 24.63 -1.84 15.01
N SER A 250 23.77 -0.88 14.70
CA SER A 250 22.31 -1.07 14.68
C SER A 250 21.70 -0.75 13.31
N ILE A 251 20.61 -1.43 12.99
CA ILE A 251 19.72 -1.08 11.87
C ILE A 251 18.30 -0.84 12.38
N LEU A 252 17.67 0.26 11.96
CA LEU A 252 16.27 0.56 12.23
C LEU A 252 15.38 0.00 11.10
N ILE A 253 14.39 -0.79 11.45
CA ILE A 253 13.42 -1.35 10.51
C ILE A 253 12.00 -0.98 10.94
N PRO A 254 11.36 -0.02 10.27
CA PRO A 254 9.94 0.24 10.42
C PRO A 254 9.13 -0.96 9.92
N LEU A 255 8.24 -1.48 10.77
CA LEU A 255 7.31 -2.53 10.38
C LEU A 255 6.19 -1.93 9.51
N HIS A 256 5.83 -2.66 8.46
CA HIS A 256 4.79 -2.26 7.52
C HIS A 256 3.39 -2.58 8.02
N TYR A 257 2.41 -1.90 7.45
CA TYR A 257 1.03 -2.34 7.59
C TYR A 257 0.85 -3.63 6.80
N PHE A 258 0.25 -4.65 7.41
CA PHE A 258 -0.05 -5.87 6.69
C PHE A 258 -1.44 -6.38 7.07
N PRO A 259 -2.26 -6.81 6.09
CA PRO A 259 -2.07 -6.72 4.64
C PRO A 259 -2.20 -5.29 4.07
N GLU A 260 -1.30 -4.88 3.17
CA GLU A 260 -1.29 -3.57 2.50
C GLU A 260 -0.89 -3.68 1.01
N ALA A 261 -1.52 -2.87 0.15
CA ALA A 261 -1.27 -2.86 -1.29
C ALA A 261 0.19 -2.54 -1.67
N THR A 262 0.89 -1.75 -0.85
CA THR A 262 2.30 -1.41 -1.04
C THR A 262 3.19 -2.66 -1.03
N ILE A 263 2.85 -3.65 -0.21
CA ILE A 263 3.57 -4.93 -0.14
C ILE A 263 2.99 -5.93 -1.13
N GLU A 264 1.66 -6.03 -1.23
CA GLU A 264 0.96 -7.04 -2.03
C GLU A 264 1.08 -6.79 -3.54
N TYR A 265 0.99 -5.53 -3.99
CA TYR A 265 0.94 -5.17 -5.40
C TYR A 265 2.17 -4.40 -5.88
N TRP A 266 2.75 -3.54 -5.04
CA TRP A 266 3.74 -2.55 -5.49
C TRP A 266 5.19 -3.03 -5.36
N SER A 267 5.44 -3.97 -4.46
CA SER A 267 6.80 -4.41 -4.11
C SER A 267 7.56 -5.18 -5.20
N GLY A 268 6.88 -5.54 -6.30
CA GLY A 268 7.46 -6.27 -7.42
C GLY A 268 7.62 -7.78 -7.20
N CYS A 269 7.54 -8.27 -5.96
CA CYS A 269 7.80 -9.67 -5.63
C CYS A 269 6.59 -10.34 -4.97
N SER A 270 6.05 -11.38 -5.61
CA SER A 270 4.93 -12.16 -5.07
C SER A 270 5.28 -12.87 -3.75
N GLY A 271 6.55 -13.18 -3.50
CA GLY A 271 6.96 -13.79 -2.22
C GLY A 271 6.67 -12.92 -0.98
N GLN A 272 6.41 -11.62 -1.15
CA GLN A 272 6.16 -10.70 -0.03
C GLN A 272 4.76 -10.79 0.57
N ILE A 273 3.89 -11.61 -0.01
CA ILE A 273 2.54 -11.86 0.51
C ILE A 273 2.60 -12.61 1.85
N GLU A 274 3.68 -13.34 2.13
CA GLU A 274 3.97 -13.93 3.44
C GLU A 274 4.89 -13.00 4.25
N PHE A 275 4.41 -11.79 4.53
CA PHE A 275 5.24 -10.72 5.12
C PHE A 275 5.89 -11.12 6.45
N GLU A 276 5.18 -11.83 7.34
CA GLU A 276 5.73 -12.24 8.65
C GLU A 276 6.93 -13.20 8.49
N ASP A 277 6.84 -14.20 7.59
CA ASP A 277 7.92 -15.15 7.35
C ASP A 277 9.09 -14.51 6.60
N MET A 278 8.79 -13.65 5.63
CA MET A 278 9.80 -12.88 4.92
C MET A 278 10.55 -11.91 5.86
N LEU A 279 9.84 -11.23 6.77
CA LEU A 279 10.44 -10.39 7.82
C LEU A 279 11.39 -11.20 8.71
N ARG A 280 10.99 -12.42 9.11
CA ARG A 280 11.84 -13.29 9.92
C ARG A 280 13.11 -13.71 9.18
N CYS A 281 12.99 -14.14 7.92
CA CYS A 281 14.15 -14.47 7.09
C CYS A 281 15.10 -13.27 6.96
N LYS A 282 14.55 -12.06 6.76
CA LYS A 282 15.34 -10.83 6.69
C LYS A 282 16.01 -10.49 8.02
N ILE A 283 15.34 -10.68 9.16
CA ILE A 283 15.94 -10.51 10.49
C ILE A 283 17.13 -11.46 10.70
N ASP A 284 17.00 -12.72 10.27
CA ASP A 284 18.07 -13.71 10.40
C ASP A 284 19.28 -13.34 9.52
N GLU A 285 19.05 -12.90 8.27
CA GLU A 285 20.09 -12.36 7.39
C GLU A 285 20.79 -11.13 8.02
N LEU A 286 20.03 -10.16 8.52
CA LEU A 286 20.57 -8.95 9.13
C LEU A 286 21.32 -9.23 10.43
N SER A 287 20.95 -10.30 11.14
CA SER A 287 21.62 -10.72 12.37
C SER A 287 23.07 -11.14 12.13
N ALA A 288 23.47 -11.44 10.90
CA ALA A 288 24.86 -11.68 10.53
C ALA A 288 25.70 -10.39 10.41
N ARG A 289 25.06 -9.23 10.18
CA ARG A 289 25.74 -7.96 9.84
C ARG A 289 25.64 -6.88 10.92
N TYR A 290 24.64 -6.98 11.78
CA TYR A 290 24.34 -6.03 12.84
C TYR A 290 24.35 -6.71 14.22
N ASP A 291 24.72 -5.94 15.24
CA ASP A 291 24.69 -6.38 16.64
C ASP A 291 23.31 -6.18 17.26
N GLN A 292 22.51 -5.30 16.66
CA GLN A 292 21.18 -4.95 17.12
C GLN A 292 20.27 -4.63 15.93
N ILE A 293 19.04 -5.14 15.97
CA ILE A 293 18.00 -4.89 14.97
C ILE A 293 16.84 -4.21 15.69
N ILE A 294 16.64 -2.92 15.44
CA ILE A 294 15.60 -2.12 16.07
C ILE A 294 14.36 -2.17 15.18
N LEU A 295 13.31 -2.84 15.64
CA LEU A 295 12.03 -2.94 14.95
C LEU A 295 11.04 -1.93 15.53
N LYS A 296 10.47 -1.08 14.67
CA LYS A 296 9.51 -0.05 15.08
C LYS A 296 8.16 -0.28 14.40
N ASP A 297 7.12 -0.61 15.17
CA ASP A 297 5.77 -0.73 14.62
C ASP A 297 5.16 0.62 14.27
N HIS A 298 4.18 0.63 13.38
CA HIS A 298 3.45 1.83 13.01
C HIS A 298 2.37 2.15 14.07
N PRO A 299 2.31 3.39 14.60
CA PRO A 299 1.37 3.76 15.67
C PRO A 299 -0.10 3.46 15.37
N ALA A 300 -0.52 3.52 14.10
CA ALA A 300 -1.91 3.28 13.73
C ALA A 300 -2.35 1.80 13.82
N THR A 301 -1.39 0.88 13.89
CA THR A 301 -1.57 -0.54 13.54
C THR A 301 -0.99 -1.48 14.60
N VAL A 302 -0.23 -0.95 15.57
CA VAL A 302 0.36 -1.69 16.69
C VAL A 302 -0.59 -2.70 17.34
N PHE A 303 -1.86 -2.33 17.55
CA PHE A 303 -2.88 -3.18 18.17
C PHE A 303 -3.53 -4.20 17.22
N ASP A 304 -3.36 -4.04 15.92
CA ASP A 304 -3.87 -5.00 14.92
C ASP A 304 -2.97 -6.26 14.91
N ASN A 305 -1.67 -6.07 15.07
CA ASN A 305 -0.67 -7.15 15.16
C ASN A 305 -0.89 -8.04 16.39
N SER A 306 -0.66 -9.33 16.22
CA SER A 306 -0.93 -10.32 17.26
C SER A 306 0.12 -10.33 18.35
N SER A 307 -0.27 -10.63 19.59
CA SER A 307 0.70 -10.88 20.66
C SER A 307 1.69 -12.02 20.35
N SER A 308 1.31 -12.99 19.52
CA SER A 308 2.20 -14.06 19.04
C SER A 308 3.25 -13.54 18.08
N PHE A 309 2.89 -12.66 17.15
CA PHE A 309 3.82 -12.05 16.20
C PHE A 309 5.01 -11.41 16.92
N TYR A 310 4.76 -10.54 17.90
CA TYR A 310 5.83 -9.92 18.68
C TYR A 310 6.67 -10.91 19.50
N LYS A 311 6.05 -11.98 20.04
CA LYS A 311 6.79 -13.03 20.76
C LYS A 311 7.75 -13.75 19.83
N GLU A 312 7.32 -14.07 18.61
CA GLU A 312 8.15 -14.72 17.61
C GLU A 312 9.34 -13.84 17.22
N LEU A 313 9.13 -12.54 16.98
CA LEU A 313 10.22 -11.60 16.68
C LEU A 313 11.27 -11.55 17.81
N LYS A 314 10.84 -11.57 19.08
CA LYS A 314 11.74 -11.55 20.25
C LYS A 314 12.50 -12.86 20.51
N LYS A 315 12.25 -13.93 19.72
CA LYS A 315 13.07 -15.14 19.81
C LYS A 315 14.51 -14.86 19.40
N ASN A 316 14.71 -13.98 18.42
CA ASN A 316 16.03 -13.47 18.07
C ASN A 316 16.48 -12.43 19.11
N LYS A 317 17.60 -12.70 19.80
CA LYS A 317 18.10 -11.86 20.90
C LYS A 317 18.67 -10.51 20.45
N LYS A 318 18.98 -10.34 19.16
CA LYS A 318 19.41 -9.07 18.59
C LYS A 318 18.25 -8.13 18.30
N VAL A 319 17.02 -8.63 18.31
CA VAL A 319 15.82 -7.83 18.03
C VAL A 319 15.40 -7.01 19.25
N ILE A 320 15.25 -5.70 19.03
CA ILE A 320 14.63 -4.76 19.96
C ILE A 320 13.36 -4.22 19.31
N LEU A 321 12.20 -4.53 19.89
CA LEU A 321 10.95 -3.86 19.55
C LEU A 321 10.93 -2.51 20.28
N ILE A 322 11.14 -1.39 19.58
CA ILE A 322 11.11 -0.05 20.18
C ILE A 322 9.68 0.46 20.31
N ASP A 323 9.37 1.21 21.37
CA ASP A 323 8.07 1.89 21.54
C ASP A 323 7.63 2.57 20.23
N PRO A 324 6.49 2.13 19.64
CA PRO A 324 6.07 2.59 18.32
C PRO A 324 5.74 4.08 18.29
N PHE A 325 5.47 4.69 19.44
CA PHE A 325 5.12 6.11 19.56
C PHE A 325 6.33 7.05 19.66
N VAL A 326 7.55 6.52 19.71
CA VAL A 326 8.77 7.33 19.56
C VAL A 326 8.82 7.88 18.13
N ALA A 327 9.21 9.14 17.99
CA ALA A 327 9.35 9.77 16.68
C ALA A 327 10.52 9.14 15.91
N THR A 328 10.32 8.89 14.61
CA THR A 328 11.38 8.33 13.76
C THR A 328 12.58 9.26 13.68
N THR A 329 12.36 10.59 13.60
CA THR A 329 13.42 11.60 13.63
C THR A 329 14.34 11.46 14.83
N THR A 330 13.77 11.26 16.03
CA THR A 330 14.55 11.04 17.26
C THR A 330 15.37 9.74 17.21
N LEU A 331 14.89 8.70 16.51
CA LEU A 331 15.69 7.48 16.33
C LEU A 331 16.82 7.69 15.32
N LEU A 332 16.61 8.49 14.27
CA LEU A 332 17.63 8.83 13.28
C LEU A 332 18.78 9.65 13.87
N GLU A 333 18.58 10.36 14.98
CA GLU A 333 19.67 11.03 15.72
C GLU A 333 20.72 10.03 16.25
N HIS A 334 20.33 8.78 16.46
CA HIS A 334 21.19 7.74 17.06
C HIS A 334 21.51 6.57 16.13
N ILE A 335 20.94 6.54 14.92
CA ILE A 335 21.04 5.40 14.01
C ILE A 335 21.42 5.90 12.63
N ASP A 336 22.41 5.24 12.02
CA ASP A 336 22.94 5.61 10.71
C ASP A 336 22.39 4.79 9.55
N VAL A 337 21.74 3.66 9.85
CA VAL A 337 21.19 2.75 8.84
C VAL A 337 19.72 2.42 9.09
N VAL A 338 18.90 2.60 8.04
CA VAL A 338 17.49 2.20 8.00
C VAL A 338 17.28 1.08 6.99
N GLY A 339 16.65 -0.01 7.40
CA GLY A 339 16.14 -1.04 6.49
C GLY A 339 14.67 -0.79 6.16
N CYS A 340 14.28 -0.79 4.89
CA CYS A 340 12.88 -0.56 4.51
C CYS A 340 12.42 -1.34 3.27
N TRP A 341 11.18 -1.81 3.31
CA TRP A 341 10.40 -2.10 2.11
C TRP A 341 9.89 -0.77 1.55
N THR A 342 8.62 -0.65 1.21
CA THR A 342 8.02 0.50 0.50
C THR A 342 7.82 1.76 1.36
N GLY A 343 8.45 1.84 2.53
CA GLY A 343 8.13 2.79 3.60
C GLY A 343 8.79 4.15 3.40
N THR A 344 8.10 5.23 3.78
CA THR A 344 8.59 6.60 3.59
C THR A 344 9.76 6.97 4.49
N VAL A 345 10.00 6.18 5.55
CA VAL A 345 11.14 6.35 6.44
C VAL A 345 12.47 6.20 5.69
N GLY A 346 12.51 5.45 4.58
CA GLY A 346 13.69 5.42 3.70
C GLY A 346 14.00 6.79 3.10
N ILE A 347 12.98 7.54 2.69
CA ILE A 347 13.13 8.91 2.18
C ILE A 347 13.61 9.84 3.30
N GLU A 348 13.00 9.74 4.48
CA GLU A 348 13.40 10.52 5.65
C GLU A 348 14.88 10.27 6.01
N ALA A 349 15.31 9.01 6.02
CA ALA A 349 16.69 8.63 6.30
C ALA A 349 17.68 9.23 5.28
N LEU A 350 17.41 9.04 3.99
CA LEU A 350 18.26 9.55 2.90
C LEU A 350 18.39 11.08 2.93
N VAL A 351 17.28 11.81 3.13
CA VAL A 351 17.29 13.28 3.20
C VAL A 351 18.07 13.81 4.42
N ASN A 352 18.11 13.04 5.51
CA ASN A 352 18.84 13.37 6.74
C ASN A 352 20.28 12.80 6.73
N GLY A 353 20.82 12.45 5.57
CA GLY A 353 22.20 12.00 5.40
C GLY A 353 22.49 10.61 5.99
N LYS A 354 21.45 9.80 6.22
CA LYS A 354 21.58 8.42 6.69
C LYS A 354 21.59 7.45 5.51
N SER A 355 22.09 6.25 5.75
CA SER A 355 22.06 5.17 4.77
C SER A 355 20.76 4.39 4.86
N ALA A 356 20.27 3.90 3.72
CA ALA A 356 19.12 3.03 3.62
C ALA A 356 19.46 1.70 2.93
N GLU A 357 18.98 0.59 3.48
CA GLU A 357 18.94 -0.71 2.81
C GLU A 357 17.51 -0.95 2.30
N LEU A 358 17.33 -0.96 0.98
CA LEU A 358 16.03 -1.13 0.36
C LEU A 358 15.77 -2.62 0.08
N PHE A 359 14.82 -3.21 0.79
CA PHE A 359 14.52 -4.65 0.70
C PHE A 359 13.69 -5.03 -0.52
N THR A 360 13.24 -4.06 -1.32
CA THR A 360 12.48 -4.33 -2.55
C THR A 360 13.02 -3.50 -3.71
N GLU A 361 12.95 -4.07 -4.91
CA GLU A 361 13.42 -3.44 -6.14
C GLU A 361 12.41 -2.45 -6.71
N GLU A 362 11.12 -2.80 -6.62
CA GLU A 362 10.02 -1.97 -7.13
C GLU A 362 9.52 -1.04 -6.03
N GLN A 363 10.21 0.08 -5.87
CA GLN A 363 9.79 1.20 -5.03
C GLN A 363 9.98 2.48 -5.81
N TYR A 364 8.99 3.36 -5.76
CA TYR A 364 9.06 4.59 -6.55
C TYR A 364 10.29 5.45 -6.29
N TYR A 365 10.73 5.60 -5.03
CA TYR A 365 11.85 6.49 -4.75
C TYR A 365 13.17 5.82 -5.10
N ARG A 366 13.20 4.48 -5.18
CA ARG A 366 14.31 3.76 -5.82
C ARG A 366 14.34 3.98 -7.32
N GLN A 367 13.19 3.92 -7.98
CA GLN A 367 13.05 4.24 -9.40
C GLN A 367 13.44 5.70 -9.69
N ALA A 368 13.04 6.64 -8.83
CA ALA A 368 13.44 8.05 -8.89
C ALA A 368 14.96 8.21 -8.76
N MET A 369 15.59 7.56 -7.77
CA MET A 369 17.05 7.57 -7.62
C MET A 369 17.77 7.05 -8.87
N LYS A 370 17.28 5.98 -9.50
CA LYS A 370 17.89 5.40 -10.71
C LYS A 370 17.98 6.39 -11.89
N LEU A 371 17.16 7.44 -11.91
CA LEU A 371 17.22 8.52 -12.90
C LEU A 371 18.35 9.53 -12.64
N HIS A 372 18.90 9.51 -11.42
CA HIS A 372 19.96 10.40 -10.94
C HIS A 372 21.12 9.61 -10.35
N PRO A 373 21.83 8.77 -11.14
CA PRO A 373 22.94 7.97 -10.62
C PRO A 373 24.08 8.82 -10.01
N GLU A 374 24.20 10.09 -10.43
CA GLU A 374 25.20 11.04 -9.93
C GLU A 374 25.04 11.41 -8.44
N ILE A 375 23.82 11.27 -7.90
CA ILE A 375 23.57 11.57 -6.47
C ILE A 375 23.68 10.34 -5.59
N ILE A 376 23.77 9.13 -6.16
CA ILE A 376 23.76 7.87 -5.41
C ILE A 376 25.17 7.52 -4.95
N GLN A 377 25.30 7.20 -3.67
CA GLN A 377 26.47 6.54 -3.11
C GLN A 377 26.06 5.14 -2.63
N GLN A 378 26.76 4.12 -3.09
CA GLN A 378 26.42 2.73 -2.77
C GLN A 378 27.62 2.02 -2.12
N ASP A 379 27.42 1.45 -0.94
CA ASP A 379 28.36 0.57 -0.24
C ASP A 379 27.69 -0.76 0.07
N GLY A 380 27.93 -1.76 -0.78
CA GLY A 380 27.23 -3.04 -0.74
C GLY A 380 25.70 -2.85 -0.83
N PRO A 381 24.92 -3.30 0.19
CA PRO A 381 23.47 -3.13 0.21
C PRO A 381 23.00 -1.74 0.69
N LEU A 382 23.93 -0.88 1.15
CA LEU A 382 23.61 0.43 1.68
C LEU A 382 23.61 1.48 0.58
N ILE A 383 22.59 2.34 0.60
CA ILE A 383 22.43 3.46 -0.29
C ILE A 383 22.40 4.75 0.54
N SER A 384 23.19 5.74 0.15
CA SER A 384 23.08 7.13 0.62
C SER A 384 22.96 8.06 -0.58
N ILE A 385 22.58 9.32 -0.33
CA ILE A 385 22.49 10.36 -1.35
C ILE A 385 23.38 11.55 -1.02
N SER A 386 24.05 12.12 -2.02
CA SER A 386 24.87 13.33 -1.87
C SER A 386 24.05 14.61 -2.01
N ASP A 387 22.96 14.58 -2.78
CA ASP A 387 22.10 15.74 -3.03
C ASP A 387 20.61 15.44 -2.74
N PRO A 388 20.14 15.76 -1.52
CA PRO A 388 18.72 15.64 -1.17
C PRO A 388 17.78 16.49 -2.02
N TYR A 389 18.25 17.59 -2.60
CA TYR A 389 17.41 18.48 -3.40
C TYR A 389 16.96 17.81 -4.69
N VAL A 390 17.92 17.29 -5.46
CA VAL A 390 17.63 16.55 -6.70
C VAL A 390 16.73 15.35 -6.41
N PHE A 391 16.99 14.62 -5.32
CA PHE A 391 16.16 13.49 -4.92
C PHE A 391 14.70 13.87 -4.63
N ILE A 392 14.46 14.93 -3.85
CA ILE A 392 13.09 15.37 -3.52
C ILE A 392 12.41 16.02 -4.72
N GLU A 393 13.14 16.79 -5.53
CA GLU A 393 12.62 17.32 -6.79
C GLU A 393 12.08 16.18 -7.65
N GLU A 394 12.88 15.13 -7.87
CA GLU A 394 12.46 13.99 -8.68
C GLU A 394 11.24 13.28 -8.09
N ILE A 395 11.22 13.01 -6.77
CA ILE A 395 10.05 12.42 -6.11
C ILE A 395 8.78 13.25 -6.33
N LEU A 396 8.88 14.59 -6.25
CA LEU A 396 7.74 15.49 -6.40
C LEU A 396 7.21 15.56 -7.84
N LYS A 397 8.02 15.23 -8.85
CA LYS A 397 7.52 15.08 -10.24
C LYS A 397 6.41 14.03 -10.34
N GLY A 398 6.38 13.06 -9.42
CA GLY A 398 5.37 12.00 -9.32
C GLY A 398 4.16 12.31 -8.42
N SER A 399 4.04 13.55 -7.93
CA SER A 399 2.92 13.98 -7.08
C SER A 399 2.12 15.13 -7.69
N ILE A 400 0.92 15.39 -7.18
CA ILE A 400 0.13 16.59 -7.46
C ILE A 400 -0.15 17.33 -6.15
N LYS A 401 -0.22 18.66 -6.22
CA LYS A 401 -0.80 19.46 -5.13
C LYS A 401 -2.30 19.18 -5.05
N PHE A 402 -2.80 19.02 -3.84
CA PHE A 402 -4.20 18.74 -3.58
C PHE A 402 -4.68 19.61 -2.43
N GLU A 403 -5.52 20.59 -2.76
CA GLU A 403 -6.25 21.40 -1.79
C GLU A 403 -7.42 20.55 -1.28
N GLY A 404 -7.28 20.05 -0.06
CA GLY A 404 -8.21 19.11 0.58
C GLY A 404 -9.40 19.78 1.23
#